data_AF-A0A1C0VLH7-F1
#
_entry.id   AF-A0A1C0VLH7-F1
#
_cell.length_a   1.000
_cell.length_b   1.000
_cell.length_c   1.000
_cell.angle_alpha   90.00
_cell.angle_beta   90.00
_cell.angle_gamma   90.00
#
_symmetry.space_group_name_H-M   'P 1'
#
loop_
_entity.id
_entity.type
_entity.pdbx_description
1 polymer ?
#
loop_
_entity_poly.entity_id
_entity_poly.type
_entity_poly.pdbx_seq_one_letter_code
_entity_poly.pdbx_strand_id
1 'polypeptide(L)'
;MLKEISGDFWKIVQPRKAFSWQTLLWVSIGFLILSVMARLGANNLELQRTFAGFSALMLALSGVVWSIEQKPIQIRGVSLGPWMAGALCSLLLYRFLADPSSDRTDALYLACLTFPLSSITIKIVQDFLSKPTDSRYKVPIKERIPLAMWLLGHFLLAFWIRFAFMIQSWIDQHPALNNNDVRAYAASMFVWPVDLFQ
;
A
#
# COMPACT_ATOMS: atom_id res chain seq x y z
N MET A 1 35.39 21.74 1.57
CA MET A 1 34.74 20.82 2.53
C MET A 1 33.24 21.08 2.73
N LEU A 2 32.76 22.04 3.55
CA LEU A 2 31.30 22.22 3.78
C LEU A 2 30.50 22.55 2.50
N LYS A 3 31.05 23.39 1.61
CA LYS A 3 30.43 23.71 0.31
C LYS A 3 30.39 22.50 -0.64
N GLU A 4 31.41 21.65 -0.65
CA GLU A 4 31.44 20.44 -1.47
C GLU A 4 30.43 19.40 -0.96
N ILE A 5 30.40 19.18 0.35
CA ILE A 5 29.42 18.27 0.99
C ILE A 5 28.00 18.74 0.70
N SER A 6 27.73 20.05 0.77
CA SER A 6 26.40 20.60 0.44
C SER A 6 26.05 20.41 -1.04
N GLY A 7 27.03 20.55 -1.94
CA GLY A 7 26.82 20.39 -3.38
C GLY A 7 26.53 18.94 -3.77
N ASP A 8 27.24 17.99 -3.17
CA ASP A 8 27.04 16.56 -3.43
C ASP A 8 25.73 16.05 -2.83
N PHE A 9 25.34 16.55 -1.65
CA PHE A 9 24.02 16.26 -1.07
C PHE A 9 22.88 16.72 -1.98
N TRP A 10 22.94 17.96 -2.49
CA TRP A 10 21.89 18.48 -3.38
C TRP A 10 21.76 17.68 -4.69
N LYS A 11 22.88 17.20 -5.25
CA LYS A 11 22.85 16.33 -6.44
C LYS A 11 22.19 14.96 -6.20
N ILE A 12 22.19 14.47 -4.96
CA ILE A 12 21.56 13.20 -4.57
C ILE A 12 20.05 13.39 -4.36
N VAL A 13 19.67 14.51 -3.73
CA VAL A 13 18.29 14.81 -3.31
C VAL A 13 17.46 15.44 -4.42
N GLN A 14 18.09 16.02 -5.45
CA GLN A 14 17.36 16.56 -6.60
C GLN A 14 16.73 15.41 -7.41
N PRO A 15 15.40 15.45 -7.65
CA PRO A 15 14.71 14.37 -8.35
C PRO A 15 15.19 14.28 -9.79
N ARG A 16 15.75 13.12 -10.16
CA ARG A 16 16.21 12.85 -11.53
C ARG A 16 15.06 12.55 -12.50
N LYS A 17 13.94 12.07 -11.96
CA LYS A 17 12.73 11.67 -12.70
C LYS A 17 11.48 12.05 -11.91
N ALA A 18 10.37 12.27 -12.60
CA ALA A 18 9.08 12.62 -11.98
C ALA A 18 8.62 11.60 -10.93
N PHE A 19 8.83 10.30 -11.19
CA PHE A 19 8.53 9.22 -10.24
C PHE A 19 9.84 8.60 -9.74
N SER A 20 10.55 9.32 -8.89
CA SER A 20 11.75 8.86 -8.20
C SER A 20 11.52 8.87 -6.69
N TRP A 21 12.28 8.08 -5.95
CA TRP A 21 12.18 8.09 -4.47
C TRP A 21 12.41 9.49 -3.89
N GLN A 22 13.23 10.33 -4.54
CA GLN A 22 13.43 11.72 -4.15
C GLN A 22 12.11 12.53 -4.22
N THR A 23 11.30 12.34 -5.27
CA THR A 23 10.01 13.04 -5.39
C THR A 23 9.08 12.66 -4.24
N LEU A 24 8.99 11.37 -3.91
CA LEU A 24 8.16 10.90 -2.80
C LEU A 24 8.64 11.45 -1.45
N LEU A 25 9.96 11.57 -1.27
CA LEU A 25 10.56 12.18 -0.10
C LEU A 25 10.19 13.67 0.01
N TRP A 26 10.27 14.43 -1.08
CA TRP A 26 9.84 15.83 -1.10
C TRP A 26 8.34 16.01 -0.82
N VAL A 27 7.50 15.15 -1.40
CA VAL A 27 6.04 15.15 -1.12
C VAL A 27 5.77 14.81 0.35
N SER A 28 6.51 13.87 0.93
CA SER A 28 6.43 13.55 2.36
C SER A 28 6.74 14.75 3.25
N ILE A 29 7.82 15.48 2.95
CA ILE A 29 8.18 16.71 3.67
C ILE A 29 7.09 17.77 3.51
N GLY A 30 6.54 17.94 2.30
CA GLY A 30 5.43 18.86 2.04
C GLY A 30 4.21 18.57 2.93
N PHE A 31 3.78 17.31 3.01
CA PHE A 31 2.69 16.90 3.90
C PHE A 31 3.02 17.07 5.39
N LEU A 32 4.29 16.88 5.78
CA LEU A 32 4.72 17.13 7.15
C LEU A 32 4.57 18.61 7.51
N ILE A 33 4.98 19.51 6.61
CA ILE A 33 4.83 20.96 6.78
C ILE A 33 3.35 21.32 6.88
N LEU A 34 2.50 20.79 6.00
CA LEU A 34 1.05 21.00 6.06
C LEU A 34 0.45 20.50 7.38
N SER A 35 0.94 19.38 7.93
CA SER A 35 0.54 18.88 9.25
C SER A 35 0.89 19.86 10.36
N VAL A 36 2.11 20.41 10.36
CA VAL A 36 2.54 21.42 11.33
C VAL A 36 1.72 22.71 11.19
N MET A 37 1.46 23.16 9.97
CA MET A 37 0.60 24.32 9.70
C MET A 37 -0.84 24.11 10.16
N ALA A 38 -1.41 22.90 9.95
CA ALA A 38 -2.75 22.58 10.42
C ALA A 38 -2.86 22.68 11.96
N ARG A 39 -1.80 22.29 12.68
CA ARG A 39 -1.73 22.43 14.14
C ARG A 39 -1.57 23.89 14.58
N LEU A 40 -0.64 24.63 13.98
CA LEU A 40 -0.29 25.99 14.42
C LEU A 40 -1.29 27.05 13.94
N GLY A 41 -1.87 26.89 12.76
CA GLY A 41 -2.74 27.89 12.13
C GLY A 41 -4.22 27.69 12.41
N ALA A 42 -4.72 26.45 12.33
CA ALA A 42 -6.14 26.15 12.43
C ALA A 42 -6.53 25.37 13.71
N ASN A 43 -5.54 24.92 14.49
CA ASN A 43 -5.71 24.02 15.64
C ASN A 43 -6.61 22.81 15.36
N ASN A 44 -6.61 22.32 14.12
CA ASN A 44 -7.46 21.22 13.67
C ASN A 44 -6.68 19.90 13.79
N LEU A 45 -6.97 19.13 14.83
CA LEU A 45 -6.29 17.89 15.17
C LEU A 45 -6.52 16.79 14.12
N GLU A 46 -7.70 16.74 13.51
CA GLU A 46 -8.03 15.75 12.47
C GLU A 46 -7.22 16.01 11.20
N LEU A 47 -7.18 17.26 10.76
CA LEU A 47 -6.42 17.65 9.58
C LEU A 47 -4.91 17.42 9.80
N GLN A 48 -4.41 17.71 11.00
CA GLN A 48 -3.03 17.41 11.38
C GLN A 48 -2.73 15.91 11.25
N ARG A 49 -3.59 15.05 11.82
CA ARG A 49 -3.41 13.57 11.79
C ARG A 49 -3.43 13.03 10.38
N THR A 50 -4.36 13.51 9.55
CA THR A 50 -4.47 13.11 8.14
C THR A 50 -3.20 13.46 7.36
N PHE A 51 -2.74 14.72 7.44
CA PHE A 51 -1.50 15.13 6.77
C PHE A 51 -0.25 14.43 7.32
N ALA A 52 -0.19 14.20 8.64
CA ALA A 52 0.94 13.49 9.24
C ALA A 52 1.04 12.05 8.73
N GLY A 53 -0.08 11.33 8.62
CA GLY A 53 0.00 9.96 8.12
C GLY A 53 0.13 9.88 6.59
N PHE A 54 -0.34 10.87 5.81
CA PHE A 54 0.06 10.98 4.39
C PHE A 54 1.56 11.23 4.25
N SER A 55 2.15 12.08 5.10
CA SER A 55 3.59 12.28 5.16
C SER A 55 4.33 10.97 5.46
N ALA A 56 3.90 10.23 6.48
CA ALA A 56 4.47 8.94 6.85
C ALA A 56 4.35 7.90 5.72
N LEU A 57 3.21 7.87 5.02
CA LEU A 57 2.99 7.00 3.85
C LEU A 57 3.99 7.30 2.75
N MET A 58 4.12 8.57 2.35
CA MET A 58 5.03 8.98 1.29
C MET A 58 6.50 8.71 1.67
N LEU A 59 6.85 8.86 2.95
CA LEU A 59 8.17 8.51 3.47
C LEU A 59 8.43 7.00 3.34
N ALA A 60 7.50 6.16 3.78
CA ALA A 60 7.63 4.72 3.71
C ALA A 60 7.73 4.24 2.24
N LEU A 61 6.90 4.78 1.36
CA LEU A 61 6.95 4.52 -0.07
C LEU A 61 8.27 4.98 -0.69
N SER A 62 8.83 6.12 -0.27
CA SER A 62 10.14 6.59 -0.75
C SER A 62 11.24 5.59 -0.43
N GLY A 63 11.24 5.01 0.78
CA GLY A 63 12.20 3.98 1.18
C GLY A 63 12.07 2.70 0.35
N VAL A 64 10.84 2.26 0.07
CA VAL A 64 10.59 1.09 -0.78
C VAL A 64 11.05 1.34 -2.22
N VAL A 65 10.68 2.48 -2.81
CA VAL A 65 11.12 2.84 -4.18
C VAL A 65 12.63 2.96 -4.25
N TRP A 66 13.27 3.58 -3.25
CA TRP A 66 14.73 3.66 -3.16
C TRP A 66 15.36 2.26 -3.13
N SER A 67 14.84 1.37 -2.29
CA SER A 67 15.33 -0.01 -2.20
C SER A 67 15.22 -0.75 -3.54
N ILE A 68 14.09 -0.58 -4.25
CA ILE A 68 13.86 -1.22 -5.55
C ILE A 68 14.80 -0.65 -6.62
N GLU A 69 15.02 0.67 -6.64
CA GLU A 69 15.91 1.32 -7.61
C GLU A 69 17.37 0.90 -7.42
N GLN A 70 17.82 0.70 -6.17
CA GLN A 70 19.20 0.28 -5.87
C GLN A 70 19.41 -1.21 -6.14
N LYS A 71 18.50 -2.06 -5.66
CA LYS A 71 18.54 -3.52 -5.86
C LYS A 71 17.12 -4.05 -6.06
N PRO A 72 16.68 -4.29 -7.31
CA PRO A 72 15.35 -4.80 -7.55
C PRO A 72 15.22 -6.21 -6.99
N ILE A 73 14.34 -6.37 -6.00
CA ILE A 73 14.03 -7.68 -5.42
C ILE A 73 13.10 -8.40 -6.40
N GLN A 74 13.62 -9.44 -7.04
CA GLN A 74 12.86 -10.27 -7.98
C GLN A 74 12.90 -11.73 -7.55
N ILE A 75 11.74 -12.37 -7.47
CA ILE A 75 11.62 -13.81 -7.24
C ILE A 75 11.08 -14.43 -8.54
N ARG A 76 11.86 -15.33 -9.15
CA ARG A 76 11.49 -16.00 -10.42
C ARG A 76 11.07 -15.02 -11.54
N GLY A 77 11.71 -13.86 -11.60
CA GLY A 77 11.41 -12.81 -12.59
C GLY A 77 10.23 -11.89 -12.25
N VAL A 78 9.59 -12.07 -11.09
CA VAL A 78 8.50 -11.21 -10.61
C VAL A 78 9.06 -10.17 -9.63
N SER A 79 8.82 -8.88 -9.91
CA SER A 79 9.21 -7.79 -9.02
C SER A 79 8.32 -7.75 -7.78
N LEU A 80 8.93 -7.83 -6.59
CA LEU A 80 8.24 -7.72 -5.30
C LEU A 80 8.00 -6.27 -4.87
N GLY A 81 8.60 -5.30 -5.56
CA GLY A 81 8.51 -3.90 -5.19
C GLY A 81 7.07 -3.37 -5.05
N PRO A 82 6.19 -3.56 -6.06
CA PRO A 82 4.80 -3.14 -5.96
C PRO A 82 4.03 -3.82 -4.83
N TRP A 83 4.32 -5.09 -4.55
CA TRP A 83 3.72 -5.84 -3.43
C TRP A 83 4.10 -5.24 -2.08
N MET A 84 5.38 -4.96 -1.86
CA MET A 84 5.83 -4.31 -0.61
C MET A 84 5.20 -2.93 -0.43
N ALA A 85 5.12 -2.16 -1.52
CA ALA A 85 4.51 -0.83 -1.49
C ALA A 85 2.99 -0.92 -1.18
N GLY A 86 2.28 -1.88 -1.76
CA GLY A 86 0.88 -2.14 -1.44
C GLY A 86 0.67 -2.62 -0.01
N ALA A 87 1.57 -3.45 0.55
CA ALA A 87 1.52 -3.89 1.94
C ALA A 87 1.63 -2.72 2.92
N LEU A 88 2.50 -1.75 2.62
CA LEU A 88 2.63 -0.53 3.41
C LEU A 88 1.37 0.34 3.32
N CYS A 89 0.79 0.48 2.12
CA CYS A 89 -0.47 1.18 1.93
C CYS A 89 -1.60 0.53 2.76
N SER A 90 -1.73 -0.80 2.72
CA SER A 90 -2.73 -1.52 3.52
C SER A 90 -2.51 -1.37 5.02
N LEU A 91 -1.26 -1.46 5.48
CA LEU A 91 -0.94 -1.32 6.91
C LEU A 91 -1.26 0.10 7.42
N LEU A 92 -0.96 1.12 6.62
CA LEU A 92 -1.27 2.49 6.97
C LEU A 92 -2.77 2.75 6.93
N LEU A 93 -3.49 2.21 5.94
CA LEU A 93 -4.94 2.28 5.90
C LEU A 93 -5.57 1.62 7.14
N TYR A 94 -5.09 0.44 7.53
CA TYR A 94 -5.52 -0.21 8.77
C TYR A 94 -5.33 0.71 9.97
N ARG A 95 -4.15 1.31 10.13
CA ARG A 95 -3.85 2.22 11.23
C ARG A 95 -4.74 3.46 11.26
N PHE A 96 -5.17 3.95 10.09
CA PHE A 96 -6.05 5.11 10.00
C PHE A 96 -7.52 4.77 10.27
N LEU A 97 -7.97 3.58 9.86
CA LEU A 97 -9.36 3.16 10.00
C LEU A 97 -9.64 2.43 11.32
N ALA A 98 -8.62 1.83 11.93
CA ALA A 98 -8.74 1.13 13.21
C ALA A 98 -8.94 2.16 14.33
N ASP A 99 -10.20 2.47 14.62
CA ASP A 99 -10.57 3.20 15.82
C ASP A 99 -10.32 2.30 17.05
N PRO A 100 -9.58 2.75 18.07
CA PRO A 100 -9.35 1.98 19.29
C PRO A 100 -10.64 1.56 20.02
N SER A 101 -11.75 2.28 19.81
CA SER A 101 -13.05 2.04 20.45
C SER A 101 -14.03 1.17 19.66
N SER A 102 -13.73 0.80 18.41
CA SER A 102 -14.67 0.04 17.56
C SER A 102 -14.16 -1.36 17.21
N ASP A 103 -15.05 -2.17 16.64
CA ASP A 103 -14.69 -3.45 16.05
C ASP A 103 -13.68 -3.24 14.91
N ARG A 104 -12.48 -3.80 15.08
CA ARG A 104 -11.36 -3.66 14.13
C ARG A 104 -11.51 -4.55 12.90
N THR A 105 -12.53 -5.42 12.86
CA THR A 105 -12.75 -6.38 11.79
C THR A 105 -13.00 -5.69 10.45
N ASP A 106 -13.77 -4.60 10.43
CA ASP A 106 -14.03 -3.81 9.22
C ASP A 106 -12.77 -3.11 8.70
N ALA A 107 -11.97 -2.53 9.61
CA ALA A 107 -10.70 -1.90 9.27
C ALA A 107 -9.70 -2.92 8.71
N LEU A 108 -9.66 -4.13 9.30
CA LEU A 108 -8.82 -5.24 8.83
C LEU A 108 -9.28 -5.72 7.45
N TYR A 109 -10.58 -5.90 7.23
CA TYR A 109 -11.15 -6.26 5.94
C TYR A 109 -10.74 -5.26 4.85
N LEU A 110 -10.94 -3.97 5.09
CA LEU A 110 -10.61 -2.91 4.14
C LEU A 110 -9.10 -2.84 3.86
N ALA A 111 -8.26 -3.03 4.88
CA ALA A 111 -6.81 -3.10 4.72
C ALA A 111 -6.38 -4.29 3.87
N CYS A 112 -6.86 -5.49 4.18
CA CYS A 112 -6.57 -6.71 3.42
C CYS A 112 -7.05 -6.59 1.96
N LEU A 113 -8.24 -6.03 1.72
CA LEU A 113 -8.75 -5.83 0.36
C LEU A 113 -7.93 -4.78 -0.43
N THR A 114 -7.42 -3.76 0.26
CA THR A 114 -6.63 -2.68 -0.35
C THR A 114 -5.23 -3.15 -0.74
N PHE A 115 -4.68 -4.17 -0.09
CA PHE A 115 -3.35 -4.71 -0.37
C PHE A 115 -3.14 -5.07 -1.87
N PRO A 116 -3.92 -5.98 -2.48
CA PRO A 116 -3.73 -6.31 -3.89
C PRO A 116 -4.06 -5.13 -4.82
N LEU A 117 -5.08 -4.32 -4.48
CA LEU A 117 -5.48 -3.19 -5.32
C LEU A 117 -4.41 -2.09 -5.38
N SER A 118 -3.86 -1.71 -4.24
CA SER A 118 -2.77 -0.73 -4.17
C SER A 118 -1.49 -1.25 -4.84
N SER A 119 -1.19 -2.54 -4.70
CA SER A 119 -0.02 -3.17 -5.36
C SER A 119 -0.09 -3.06 -6.87
N ILE A 120 -1.24 -3.39 -7.49
CA ILE A 120 -1.39 -3.29 -8.95
C ILE A 120 -1.42 -1.84 -9.42
N THR A 121 -2.07 -0.93 -8.70
CA THR A 121 -2.08 0.50 -9.04
C THR A 121 -0.67 1.07 -9.05
N ILE A 122 0.15 0.76 -8.05
CA ILE A 122 1.55 1.22 -7.98
C ILE A 122 2.35 0.67 -9.17
N LYS A 123 2.20 -0.61 -9.51
CA LYS A 123 2.85 -1.21 -10.68
C LYS A 123 2.46 -0.51 -11.97
N ILE A 124 1.17 -0.27 -12.19
CA ILE A 124 0.67 0.44 -13.39
C ILE A 124 1.26 1.84 -13.45
N VAL A 125 1.19 2.61 -12.35
CA VAL A 125 1.72 3.98 -12.29
C VAL A 125 3.22 4.00 -12.61
N GLN A 126 4.00 3.08 -12.05
CA GLN A 126 5.43 2.95 -12.34
C GLN A 126 5.69 2.67 -13.84
N ASP A 127 4.94 1.73 -14.43
CA ASP A 127 5.10 1.35 -15.84
C ASP A 127 4.71 2.49 -16.80
N PHE A 128 3.71 3.28 -16.45
CA PHE A 128 3.30 4.46 -17.23
C PHE A 128 4.28 5.63 -17.08
N LEU A 129 4.74 5.94 -15.87
CA LEU A 129 5.61 7.09 -15.62
C LEU A 129 7.07 6.85 -16.04
N SER A 130 7.49 5.59 -16.18
CA SER A 130 8.83 5.25 -16.66
C SER A 130 8.99 5.42 -18.18
N LYS A 131 7.89 5.60 -18.92
CA LYS A 131 7.90 5.73 -20.38
C LYS A 131 8.07 7.18 -20.85
N PRO A 132 8.74 7.41 -22.01
CA PRO A 132 8.81 8.72 -22.64
C PRO A 132 7.42 9.31 -22.91
N THR A 133 7.30 10.64 -22.86
CA THR A 133 6.00 11.35 -22.92
C THR A 133 5.13 10.93 -24.10
N ASP A 134 5.72 10.72 -25.26
CA ASP A 134 5.01 10.40 -26.50
C ASP A 134 4.47 8.95 -26.53
N SER A 135 4.99 8.05 -25.68
CA SER A 135 4.52 6.65 -25.60
C SER A 135 3.68 6.36 -24.36
N ARG A 136 3.48 7.34 -23.46
CA ARG A 136 2.68 7.17 -22.24
C ARG A 136 1.22 6.78 -22.51
N TYR A 137 0.65 7.18 -23.64
CA TYR A 137 -0.76 6.90 -23.98
C TYR A 137 -0.99 5.60 -24.74
N LYS A 138 0.07 4.86 -25.10
CA LYS A 138 -0.05 3.62 -25.87
C LYS A 138 0.64 2.47 -25.13
N VAL A 139 -0.14 1.50 -24.68
CA VAL A 139 0.41 0.23 -24.17
C VAL A 139 0.81 -0.64 -25.37
N PRO A 140 2.12 -0.93 -25.58
CA PRO A 140 2.57 -1.79 -26.65
C PRO A 140 1.92 -3.16 -26.56
N ILE A 141 1.60 -3.78 -27.71
CA ILE A 141 0.90 -5.08 -27.76
C ILE A 141 1.60 -6.14 -26.92
N LYS A 142 2.95 -6.16 -26.94
CA LYS A 142 3.78 -7.10 -26.18
C LYS A 142 3.65 -6.98 -24.65
N GLU A 143 3.26 -5.82 -24.15
CA GLU A 143 3.10 -5.55 -22.70
C GLU A 143 1.68 -5.77 -22.20
N ARG A 144 0.70 -5.87 -23.11
CA ARG A 144 -0.73 -6.00 -22.74
C ARG A 144 -1.03 -7.29 -22.01
N ILE A 145 -0.49 -8.41 -22.48
CA ILE A 145 -0.75 -9.74 -21.88
C ILE A 145 -0.15 -9.82 -20.47
N PRO A 146 1.14 -9.50 -20.24
CA PRO A 146 1.70 -9.49 -18.88
C PRO A 146 0.95 -8.55 -17.92
N LEU A 147 0.54 -7.37 -18.41
CA LEU A 147 -0.20 -6.40 -17.60
C LEU A 147 -1.60 -6.92 -17.25
N ALA A 148 -2.30 -7.53 -18.21
CA ALA A 148 -3.60 -8.15 -17.99
C ALA A 148 -3.51 -9.32 -17.01
N MET A 149 -2.48 -10.17 -17.11
CA MET A 149 -2.22 -11.25 -16.15
C MET A 149 -1.98 -10.71 -14.75
N TRP A 150 -1.17 -9.65 -14.61
CA TRP A 150 -0.96 -8.97 -13.33
C TRP A 150 -2.26 -8.40 -12.76
N LEU A 151 -3.03 -7.70 -13.59
CA LEU A 151 -4.31 -7.11 -13.20
C LEU A 151 -5.30 -8.18 -12.72
N LEU A 152 -5.52 -9.20 -13.54
CA LEU A 152 -6.41 -10.32 -13.23
C LEU A 152 -5.95 -11.09 -11.99
N GLY A 153 -4.63 -11.28 -11.80
CA GLY A 153 -4.09 -11.94 -10.62
C GLY A 153 -4.37 -11.16 -9.33
N HIS A 154 -4.22 -9.83 -9.35
CA HIS A 154 -4.53 -9.00 -8.18
C HIS A 154 -6.05 -8.93 -7.92
N PHE A 155 -6.87 -8.87 -8.96
CA PHE A 155 -8.33 -8.96 -8.80
C PHE A 155 -8.75 -10.32 -8.25
N LEU A 156 -8.17 -11.41 -8.74
CA LEU A 156 -8.44 -12.76 -8.22
C LEU A 156 -8.10 -12.85 -6.73
N LEU A 157 -6.96 -12.29 -6.31
CA LEU A 157 -6.62 -12.20 -4.88
C LEU A 157 -7.59 -11.34 -4.09
N ALA A 158 -8.00 -10.19 -4.62
CA ALA A 158 -9.01 -9.34 -3.98
C ALA A 158 -10.36 -10.08 -3.81
N PHE A 159 -10.76 -10.86 -4.80
CA PHE A 159 -11.95 -11.72 -4.72
C PHE A 159 -11.80 -12.83 -3.69
N TRP A 160 -10.63 -13.48 -3.63
CA TRP A 160 -10.35 -14.48 -2.60
C TRP A 160 -10.42 -13.91 -1.19
N ILE A 161 -9.85 -12.72 -0.98
CA ILE A 161 -9.93 -12.02 0.31
C ILE A 161 -11.39 -11.72 0.64
N ARG A 162 -12.14 -11.10 -0.29
CA ARG A 162 -13.57 -10.82 -0.08
C ARG A 162 -14.37 -12.09 0.23
N PHE A 163 -14.09 -13.18 -0.48
CA PHE A 163 -14.74 -14.46 -0.26
C PHE A 163 -14.46 -15.01 1.14
N ALA A 164 -13.21 -14.94 1.61
CA ALA A 164 -12.84 -15.37 2.97
C ALA A 164 -13.62 -14.60 4.05
N PHE A 165 -13.68 -13.27 3.95
CA PHE A 165 -14.45 -12.45 4.89
C PHE A 165 -15.97 -12.69 4.79
N MET A 166 -16.49 -12.98 3.61
CA MET A 166 -17.90 -13.36 3.42
C MET A 166 -18.22 -14.68 4.12
N ILE A 167 -17.34 -15.69 3.99
CA ILE A 167 -17.51 -16.98 4.69
C ILE A 167 -17.41 -16.79 6.20
N GLN A 168 -16.42 -16.01 6.68
CA GLN A 168 -16.29 -15.69 8.10
C GLN A 168 -17.58 -15.05 8.64
N SER A 169 -18.10 -14.01 7.97
CA SER A 169 -19.33 -13.35 8.37
C SER A 169 -20.54 -14.28 8.38
N TRP A 170 -20.62 -15.21 7.42
CA TRP A 170 -21.70 -16.19 7.36
C TRP A 170 -21.65 -17.18 8.52
N ILE A 171 -20.45 -17.61 8.92
CA ILE A 171 -20.22 -18.50 10.08
C ILE A 171 -20.61 -17.78 11.37
N ASP A 172 -20.18 -16.53 11.55
CA ASP A 172 -20.45 -15.74 12.76
C ASP A 172 -21.97 -15.53 12.99
N GLN A 173 -22.75 -15.44 11.90
CA GLN A 173 -24.21 -15.29 11.94
C GLN A 173 -24.97 -16.59 12.25
N HIS A 174 -24.33 -17.77 12.15
CA HIS A 174 -24.97 -19.07 12.33
C HIS A 174 -24.28 -19.89 13.44
N PRO A 175 -24.52 -19.55 14.73
CA PRO A 175 -23.85 -20.18 15.86
C PRO A 175 -24.09 -21.70 15.99
N ALA A 176 -25.11 -22.25 15.34
CA ALA A 176 -25.31 -23.71 15.24
C ALA A 176 -24.15 -24.43 14.54
N LEU A 177 -23.45 -23.77 13.61
CA LEU A 177 -22.23 -24.28 12.95
C LEU A 177 -20.99 -24.15 13.85
N ASN A 178 -21.06 -23.32 14.89
CA ASN A 178 -19.94 -23.00 15.78
C ASN A 178 -19.70 -24.10 16.84
N ASN A 179 -20.72 -24.91 17.16
CA ASN A 179 -20.70 -25.74 18.36
C ASN A 179 -20.11 -27.14 18.22
N ASN A 180 -19.69 -27.62 17.03
CA ASN A 180 -18.90 -28.86 16.87
C ASN A 180 -18.16 -28.98 15.51
N ASP A 181 -18.57 -28.25 14.47
CA ASP A 181 -17.99 -28.34 13.12
C ASP A 181 -16.81 -27.37 12.88
N VAL A 182 -16.52 -26.47 13.81
CA VAL A 182 -15.44 -25.47 13.70
C VAL A 182 -14.08 -26.11 13.52
N ARG A 183 -13.80 -27.31 14.06
CA ARG A 183 -12.51 -27.99 13.79
C ARG A 183 -12.35 -28.40 12.32
N ALA A 184 -13.44 -28.70 11.63
CA ALA A 184 -13.42 -29.02 10.20
C ALA A 184 -13.25 -27.76 9.34
N TYR A 185 -13.87 -26.64 9.74
CA TYR A 185 -13.78 -25.35 9.04
C TYR A 185 -12.54 -24.53 9.39
N ALA A 186 -12.00 -24.63 10.61
CA ALA A 186 -10.75 -24.02 11.05
C ALA A 186 -9.52 -24.66 10.38
N ALA A 187 -9.67 -25.88 9.84
CA ALA A 187 -8.70 -26.47 8.93
C ALA A 187 -8.78 -25.90 7.50
N SER A 188 -9.83 -25.12 7.19
CA SER A 188 -9.93 -24.43 5.90
C SER A 188 -9.10 -23.15 5.92
N MET A 189 -8.51 -22.82 4.78
CA MET A 189 -7.68 -21.61 4.60
C MET A 189 -8.50 -20.30 4.72
N PHE A 190 -9.83 -20.38 4.84
CA PHE A 190 -10.75 -19.25 4.74
C PHE A 190 -11.37 -18.82 6.08
N VAL A 191 -11.12 -19.56 7.15
CA VAL A 191 -11.60 -19.23 8.51
C VAL A 191 -10.39 -18.86 9.35
N TRP A 192 -10.41 -17.65 9.92
CA TRP A 192 -9.30 -17.14 10.73
C TRP A 192 -9.72 -17.04 12.19
N PRO A 193 -8.92 -17.56 13.14
CA PRO A 193 -9.21 -17.36 14.56
C PRO A 193 -9.00 -15.88 14.91
N VAL A 194 -10.10 -15.19 15.17
CA VAL A 194 -10.13 -13.75 15.47
C VAL A 194 -9.37 -13.43 16.77
N ASP A 195 -9.16 -14.43 17.63
CA ASP A 195 -8.40 -14.36 18.89
C ASP A 195 -6.92 -13.96 18.72
N LEU A 196 -6.37 -14.01 17.49
CA LEU A 196 -4.97 -13.64 17.21
C LEU A 196 -4.72 -12.12 17.16
N PHE A 197 -5.76 -11.29 17.09
CA PHE A 197 -5.63 -9.84 16.88
C PHE A 197 -6.26 -8.98 18.00
N GLN A 198 -6.71 -9.62 19.10
CA GLN A 198 -7.11 -8.96 20.35
C GLN A 198 -5.87 -8.62 21.20
#